data_AF-A0A3D0CXM8-F1
#
_entry.id   AF-A0A3D0CXM8-F1
#
_cell.length_a   1.000
_cell.length_b   1.000
_cell.length_c   1.000
_cell.angle_alpha   90.00
_cell.angle_beta   90.00
_cell.angle_gamma   90.00
#
_symmetry.space_group_name_H-M   'P 1'
#
loop_
_entity.id
_entity.type
_entity.pdbx_description
1 polymer ?
#
loop_
_entity_poly.entity_id
_entity_poly.type
_entity_poly.pdbx_seq_one_letter_code
_entity_poly.pdbx_strand_id
1 'polypeptide(L)'
;MVASGVCHTDIGSMEYARTCPVLLGHEGADVVEEVGRGVTHVRPGDHVVINWQPKCGKCRRCLSGRADLCEDIQGTAEPCVFWNGKPLRRASLRTRDRRPRIHQPDGLR
;
A
#
# COMPACT_ATOMS: atom_id res chain seq x y z
N MET A 1 -9.36 11.59 -2.36
CA MET A 1 -7.95 11.76 -2.76
C MET A 1 -7.71 13.10 -3.38
N VAL A 2 -6.94 13.94 -2.69
CA VAL A 2 -6.57 15.29 -3.15
C VAL A 2 -5.35 15.24 -4.09
N ALA A 3 -4.33 14.44 -3.76
CA ALA A 3 -3.15 14.28 -4.61
C ALA A 3 -2.46 12.92 -4.42
N SER A 4 -1.84 12.42 -5.49
CA SER A 4 -0.93 11.27 -5.44
C SER A 4 0.24 11.46 -6.41
N GLY A 5 1.44 11.08 -5.96
CA GLY A 5 2.64 11.01 -6.77
C GLY A 5 2.77 9.67 -7.49
N VAL A 6 3.64 9.63 -8.50
CA VAL A 6 4.09 8.41 -9.16
C VAL A 6 5.58 8.29 -8.91
N CYS A 7 5.97 7.29 -8.13
CA CYS A 7 7.36 7.00 -7.83
C CYS A 7 7.89 5.93 -8.78
N HIS A 8 9.20 5.92 -8.98
CA HIS A 8 9.86 4.87 -9.76
C HIS A 8 9.59 3.46 -9.20
N THR A 9 9.37 3.34 -7.88
CA THR A 9 9.00 2.06 -7.25
C THR A 9 7.60 1.58 -7.66
N ASP A 10 6.70 2.45 -8.10
CA ASP A 10 5.41 2.02 -8.66
C ASP A 10 5.60 1.30 -10.00
N ILE A 11 6.52 1.77 -10.84
CA ILE A 11 6.91 1.09 -12.09
C ILE A 11 7.49 -0.29 -11.78
N GLY A 12 8.46 -0.37 -10.86
CA GLY A 12 9.01 -1.65 -10.43
C GLY A 12 7.92 -2.59 -9.88
N SER A 13 6.95 -2.04 -9.13
CA SER A 13 5.82 -2.81 -8.60
C SER A 13 4.90 -3.34 -9.72
N MET A 14 4.71 -2.61 -10.82
CA MET A 14 4.00 -3.09 -12.00
C MET A 14 4.73 -4.25 -12.69
N GLU A 15 6.04 -4.13 -12.85
CA GLU A 15 6.86 -5.17 -13.49
C GLU A 15 6.93 -6.46 -12.66
N TYR A 16 6.98 -6.33 -11.33
CA TYR A 16 7.04 -7.46 -10.41
C TYR A 16 5.67 -7.96 -9.94
N ALA A 17 4.57 -7.29 -10.31
CA ALA A 17 3.23 -7.69 -9.93
C ALA A 17 2.94 -9.11 -10.43
N ARG A 18 2.76 -10.03 -9.48
CA ARG A 18 2.42 -11.43 -9.79
C ARG A 18 0.93 -11.64 -10.06
N THR A 19 0.10 -10.69 -9.66
CA THR A 19 -1.36 -10.76 -9.72
C THR A 19 -1.93 -9.41 -10.12
N CYS A 20 -2.85 -9.41 -11.08
CA CYS A 20 -3.62 -8.24 -11.49
C CYS A 20 -5.11 -8.45 -11.21
N PRO A 21 -5.89 -7.38 -10.96
CA PRO A 21 -5.44 -5.99 -10.87
C PRO A 21 -4.61 -5.73 -9.60
N VAL A 22 -3.69 -4.77 -9.67
CA VAL A 22 -2.88 -4.28 -8.55
C VAL A 22 -3.23 -2.82 -8.29
N LEU A 23 -3.40 -2.45 -7.03
CA LEU A 23 -3.48 -1.04 -6.62
C LEU A 23 -2.06 -0.56 -6.30
N LEU A 24 -1.59 0.44 -7.03
CA LEU A 24 -0.29 1.08 -6.84
C LEU A 24 -0.45 2.37 -6.03
N GLY A 25 0.67 3.03 -5.77
CA GLY A 25 0.70 4.30 -5.07
C GLY A 25 1.10 4.12 -3.61
N HIS A 26 2.15 4.83 -3.25
CA HIS A 26 2.64 4.93 -1.87
C HIS A 26 3.01 6.38 -1.50
N GLU A 27 2.68 7.32 -2.37
CA GLU A 27 2.89 8.76 -2.23
C GLU A 27 1.54 9.45 -2.40
N GLY A 28 0.87 9.77 -1.30
CA GLY A 28 -0.46 10.37 -1.36
C GLY A 28 -0.73 11.31 -0.19
N ALA A 29 -1.61 12.28 -0.44
CA ALA A 29 -2.15 13.19 0.55
C ALA A 29 -3.65 13.35 0.35
N ASP A 30 -4.39 13.41 1.44
CA ASP A 30 -5.85 13.47 1.39
C ASP A 30 -6.44 14.11 2.65
N VAL A 31 -7.77 14.20 2.66
CA VAL A 31 -8.56 14.53 3.84
C VAL A 31 -9.29 13.27 4.30
N VAL A 32 -9.31 13.00 5.60
CA VAL A 32 -10.03 11.86 6.17
C VAL A 32 -11.53 12.01 5.92
N GLU A 33 -12.15 11.01 5.30
CA GLU A 33 -13.60 10.97 5.05
C GLU A 33 -14.35 10.30 6.21
N GLU A 34 -13.89 9.12 6.63
CA GLU A 34 -14.48 8.31 7.70
C GLU A 34 -13.36 7.63 8.52
N VAL A 35 -13.66 7.28 9.77
CA VAL A 35 -12.78 6.48 10.63
C VAL A 35 -13.52 5.26 11.18
N GLY A 36 -12.83 4.12 11.26
CA GLY A 36 -13.39 2.89 11.84
C GLY A 36 -13.54 2.96 13.37
N ARG A 37 -14.30 2.02 13.93
CA ARG A 37 -14.50 1.89 15.39
C ARG A 37 -13.15 1.76 16.11
N GLY A 38 -12.93 2.60 17.13
CA GLY A 38 -11.73 2.56 17.98
C GLY A 38 -10.57 3.41 17.48
N VAL A 39 -10.70 4.10 16.34
CA VAL A 39 -9.75 5.13 15.91
C VAL A 39 -9.95 6.38 16.77
N THR A 40 -8.89 6.86 17.40
CA THR A 40 -8.92 8.00 18.33
C THR A 40 -7.93 9.12 18.00
N HIS A 41 -7.07 8.92 17.01
CA HIS A 41 -5.92 9.79 16.73
C HIS A 41 -6.07 10.65 15.47
N VAL A 42 -7.14 10.43 14.70
CA VAL A 42 -7.56 11.22 13.53
C VAL A 42 -9.09 11.23 13.48
N ARG A 43 -9.68 12.19 12.77
CA ARG A 43 -11.13 12.31 12.56
C ARG A 43 -11.45 12.80 11.16
N PRO A 44 -12.70 12.65 10.68
CA PRO A 44 -13.13 13.25 9.42
C PRO A 44 -12.78 14.73 9.33
N GLY A 45 -12.25 15.15 8.18
CA GLY A 45 -11.78 16.52 7.91
C GLY A 45 -10.29 16.77 8.19
N ASP A 46 -9.59 15.86 8.88
CA ASP A 46 -8.15 16.03 9.10
C ASP A 46 -7.35 15.79 7.80
N HIS A 47 -6.34 16.61 7.56
CA HIS A 47 -5.37 16.38 6.47
C HIS A 47 -4.38 15.28 6.86
N VAL A 48 -4.16 14.34 5.94
CA VAL A 48 -3.28 13.19 6.14
C VAL A 48 -2.36 12.98 4.94
N VAL A 49 -1.19 12.38 5.22
CA VAL A 49 -0.26 11.88 4.21
C VAL A 49 -0.07 10.38 4.38
N ILE A 50 0.14 9.67 3.27
CA ILE A 50 0.43 8.24 3.29
C ILE A 50 1.86 8.03 3.79
N ASN A 51 2.00 7.17 4.79
CA ASN A 51 3.28 6.58 5.14
C ASN A 51 3.30 5.13 4.61
N TRP A 52 4.13 4.88 3.59
CA TRP A 52 4.25 3.56 2.96
C TRP A 52 4.69 2.46 3.94
N GLN A 53 5.35 2.83 5.04
CA GLN A 53 5.81 1.92 6.08
C GLN A 53 5.21 2.31 7.45
N PRO A 54 4.00 1.82 7.78
CA PRO A 54 3.35 2.08 9.06
C PRO A 54 4.24 1.66 10.24
N LYS A 55 4.39 2.57 11.21
CA LYS A 55 5.17 2.31 12.43
C LYS A 55 4.26 1.68 13.51
N CYS A 56 4.74 0.62 14.17
CA CYS A 56 3.99 -0.01 15.27
C CYS A 56 4.04 0.78 16.58
N GLY A 57 4.98 1.72 16.72
CA GLY A 57 5.14 2.55 17.94
C GLY A 57 5.71 1.82 19.17
N LYS A 58 5.90 0.50 19.12
CA LYS A 58 6.27 -0.34 20.27
C LYS A 58 7.58 -1.12 20.13
N CYS A 59 8.12 -1.30 18.91
CA CYS A 59 9.37 -2.03 18.70
C CYS A 59 10.61 -1.18 19.00
N ARG A 60 11.77 -1.83 19.15
CA ARG A 60 13.04 -1.15 19.50
C ARG A 60 13.35 0.01 18.56
N ARG A 61 13.14 -0.19 17.26
CA ARG A 61 13.40 0.82 16.22
C ARG A 61 12.46 2.01 16.32
N CYS A 62 11.18 1.77 16.60
CA CYS A 62 10.22 2.85 16.83
C CYS A 62 10.59 3.66 18.07
N LEU A 63 10.91 3.00 19.17
CA LEU A 63 11.24 3.65 20.44
C LEU A 63 12.57 4.42 20.39
N SER A 64 13.49 4.02 19.51
CA SER A 64 14.76 4.73 19.28
C SER A 64 14.67 5.88 18.25
N GLY A 65 13.46 6.28 17.84
CA GLY A 65 13.25 7.32 16.83
C GLY A 65 13.55 6.89 15.38
N ARG A 66 13.77 5.60 15.14
CA ARG A 66 14.07 4.99 13.83
C ARG A 66 12.85 4.27 13.27
N ALA A 67 11.73 4.98 13.20
CA ALA A 67 10.46 4.42 12.74
C ALA A 67 10.48 3.99 11.26
N ASP A 68 11.40 4.53 10.46
CA ASP A 68 11.78 4.09 9.11
C ASP A 68 12.26 2.63 9.07
N LEU A 69 12.74 2.11 10.19
CA LEU A 69 13.21 0.72 10.33
C LEU A 69 12.27 -0.11 11.20
N CYS A 70 10.97 0.19 11.20
CA CYS A 70 10.02 -0.55 12.03
C CYS A 70 10.12 -2.07 11.79
N GLU A 71 10.30 -2.83 12.87
CA GLU A 71 10.43 -4.29 12.84
C GLU A 71 9.08 -5.00 12.66
N ASP A 72 7.99 -4.29 12.91
CA ASP A 72 6.63 -4.81 12.92
C ASP A 72 5.75 -3.94 12.05
N ILE A 73 5.83 -4.16 10.73
CA ILE A 73 5.01 -3.44 9.75
C ILE A 73 3.61 -4.04 9.81
N GLN A 74 2.73 -3.38 10.56
CA GLN A 74 1.33 -3.75 10.69
C GLN A 74 0.58 -3.30 9.43
N GLY A 75 -0.01 -4.27 8.72
CA GLY A 75 -1.03 -4.00 7.70
C GLY A 75 -2.43 -4.11 8.30
N THR A 76 -3.45 -3.70 7.55
CA THR A 76 -4.83 -3.99 7.94
C THR A 76 -5.07 -5.50 7.94
N ALA A 77 -5.73 -6.03 8.96
CA ALA A 77 -6.06 -7.45 9.05
C ALA A 77 -7.06 -7.88 7.95
N GLU A 78 -7.93 -6.95 7.56
CA GLU A 78 -8.94 -7.14 6.50
C GLU A 78 -8.58 -6.36 5.23
N PRO A 79 -9.04 -6.82 4.05
CA PRO A 79 -8.92 -6.06 2.82
C PRO A 79 -9.68 -4.73 2.95
N CYS A 80 -8.96 -3.62 2.84
CA CYS A 80 -9.55 -2.27 2.82
C CYS A 80 -9.70 -1.72 1.39
N VAL A 81 -9.34 -2.50 0.37
CA VAL A 81 -9.36 -2.11 -1.03
C VAL A 81 -10.24 -3.08 -1.81
N PHE A 82 -11.15 -2.54 -2.63
CA PHE A 82 -12.10 -3.31 -3.42
C PHE A 82 -12.04 -2.89 -4.90
N TRP A 83 -12.15 -3.87 -5.80
CA TRP A 83 -12.28 -3.68 -7.23
C TRP A 83 -13.57 -4.32 -7.71
N ASN A 84 -14.48 -3.52 -8.31
CA ASN A 84 -15.81 -3.98 -8.72
C ASN A 84 -16.56 -4.73 -7.59
N GLY A 85 -16.49 -4.19 -6.37
CA GLY A 85 -17.11 -4.78 -5.18
C GLY A 85 -16.41 -6.04 -4.63
N LYS A 86 -15.31 -6.51 -5.25
CA LYS A 86 -14.53 -7.67 -4.76
C LYS A 86 -13.28 -7.20 -4.04
N PRO A 87 -12.92 -7.77 -2.87
CA PRO A 87 -11.73 -7.37 -2.15
C PRO A 87 -10.46 -7.69 -2.96
N LEU A 88 -9.56 -6.71 -3.05
CA LEU A 88 -8.20 -6.94 -3.53
C LEU A 88 -7.40 -7.59 -2.39
N ARG A 89 -7.05 -8.86 -2.58
CA ARG A 89 -6.18 -9.56 -1.63
C ARG A 89 -4.76 -9.04 -1.80
N ARG A 90 -4.07 -8.81 -0.68
CA ARG A 90 -2.64 -8.50 -0.68
C ARG A 90 -1.92 -9.59 -1.48
N ALA A 91 -1.23 -9.20 -2.56
CA ALA A 91 -0.38 -10.11 -3.31
C ALA A 91 0.67 -10.66 -2.34
N SER A 92 0.51 -11.90 -1.89
CA SER A 92 1.48 -12.53 -1.00
C SER A 92 2.78 -12.69 -1.78
N LEU A 93 3.82 -11.93 -1.40
CA LEU A 93 5.19 -12.03 -1.95
C LEU A 93 5.86 -13.41 -1.76
N ARG A 94 5.14 -14.42 -1.26
CA ARG A 94 5.61 -15.79 -1.10
C ARG A 94 4.79 -16.74 -1.97
N THR A 95 5.21 -16.95 -3.21
CA THR A 95 5.34 -18.29 -3.80
C THR A 95 6.38 -18.22 -4.92
N ARG A 96 7.30 -19.18 -4.88
CA ARG A 96 8.58 -19.19 -5.59
C ARG A 96 8.47 -19.68 -7.03
N ASP A 97 7.29 -19.68 -7.61
CA ASP A 97 7.06 -20.37 -8.88
C ASP A 97 5.98 -19.68 -9.72
N ARG A 98 6.18 -19.74 -11.04
CA ARG A 98 5.39 -19.16 -12.14
C ARG A 98 5.75 -17.72 -12.53
N ARG A 99 6.51 -17.64 -13.62
CA ARG A 99 6.77 -16.41 -14.39
C ARG A 99 5.44 -15.79 -14.84
N PRO A 100 5.22 -14.48 -14.67
CA PRO A 100 4.08 -13.82 -15.28
C PRO A 100 4.23 -13.84 -16.81
N ARG A 101 3.19 -14.28 -17.53
CA ARG A 101 3.10 -14.05 -18.98
C ARG A 101 2.65 -12.61 -19.18
N ILE A 102 3.61 -11.74 -19.48
CA ILE A 102 3.32 -10.40 -20.00
C ILE A 102 2.70 -10.61 -21.39
N HIS A 103 1.43 -10.24 -21.56
CA HIS A 103 0.88 -10.08 -22.90
C HIS A 103 1.42 -8.75 -23.43
N GLN A 104 2.53 -8.81 -24.17
CA GLN A 104 2.92 -7.67 -24.98
C GLN A 104 1.90 -7.54 -26.10
N PRO A 105 1.24 -6.38 -26.27
CA PRO A 105 0.49 -6.11 -27.48
C PRO A 105 1.47 -6.07 -28.66
N ASP A 106 1.13 -6.74 -29.75
CA ASP A 106 1.94 -6.80 -30.96
C ASP A 106 2.23 -5.39 -31.48
N GLY A 107 3.50 -4.97 -31.51
CA GLY A 107 3.92 -3.88 -32.41
C GLY A 107 4.77 -2.72 -31.88
N LEU A 108 5.37 -2.76 -30.69
CA LEU A 108 6.35 -1.73 -30.28
C LEU A 108 7.78 -2.27 -30.40
N ARG A 109 8.46 -1.89 -31.49
CA ARG A 109 9.91 -1.96 -31.66
C ARG A 109 10.59 -0.83 -30.91
#